data_AF-A0A3B0ZGU4-F1
#
_entry.id   AF-A0A3B0ZGU4-F1
#
_cell.length_a   1.000
_cell.length_b   1.000
_cell.length_c   1.000
_cell.angle_alpha   90.00
_cell.angle_beta   90.00
_cell.angle_gamma   90.00
#
_symmetry.space_group_name_H-M   'P 1'
#
loop_
_entity.id
_entity.type
_entity.pdbx_description
1 polymer ?
#
loop_
_entity_poly.entity_id
_entity_poly.type
_entity_poly.pdbx_seq_one_letter_code
_entity_poly.pdbx_strand_id
1 'polypeptide(L)'
;MNNHAIGDPIKRRCVIHGVLKDFLPTDEHMQVLWVLEKEYSQHISLPILEFIDQIEHISPLGGRKKQLRDRLTKELYFSEDPGEDPWEAMVRYKRIAELQYIKQQPPEPALPEEPKINPAIDLAETIDVPILTDMVPVELLIFSEMMKHLNRHYDIAAKGYIQKYYGFLINEMSEVALSPEGEAALTAWCHHNGELDFIDLISEQDMSNILHISYLWGCEFLGPEHTDKIYARCVHEVEQLPEAEHFPPSELL
;
A
#
# COMPACT_ATOMS: atom_id res chain seq x y z
N MET A 1 -1.86 -32.78 -10.49
CA MET A 1 -2.06 -31.81 -9.40
C MET A 1 -1.78 -30.44 -9.97
N ASN A 2 -2.76 -29.52 -9.92
CA ASN A 2 -2.58 -28.15 -10.39
C ASN A 2 -1.72 -27.38 -9.39
N ASN A 3 -0.39 -27.48 -9.52
CA ASN A 3 0.56 -26.79 -8.64
C ASN A 3 0.54 -25.25 -8.80
N HIS A 4 -0.22 -24.71 -9.74
CA HIS A 4 -0.24 -23.27 -10.02
C HIS A 4 -1.04 -22.43 -9.02
N ALA A 5 -1.95 -23.03 -8.23
CA ALA A 5 -2.76 -22.26 -7.28
C ALA A 5 -2.00 -21.82 -6.02
N ILE A 6 -1.00 -22.61 -5.57
CA ILE A 6 -0.28 -22.36 -4.31
C ILE A 6 0.86 -21.36 -4.47
N GLY A 7 1.54 -21.39 -5.62
CA GLY A 7 2.67 -20.49 -5.89
C GLY A 7 2.25 -19.07 -6.25
N ASP A 8 0.98 -18.85 -6.58
CA ASP A 8 0.42 -17.54 -6.86
C ASP A 8 -0.07 -16.90 -5.55
N PRO A 9 0.58 -15.82 -5.07
CA PRO A 9 0.22 -15.19 -3.79
C PRO A 9 -1.22 -14.66 -3.78
N ILE A 10 -1.73 -14.17 -4.91
CA ILE A 10 -3.10 -13.67 -5.02
C ILE A 10 -4.09 -14.82 -4.83
N LYS A 11 -3.95 -15.90 -5.61
CA LYS A 11 -4.85 -17.06 -5.49
C LYS A 11 -4.82 -17.68 -4.10
N ARG A 12 -3.62 -17.80 -3.52
CA ARG A 12 -3.45 -18.29 -2.15
C ARG A 12 -4.17 -17.40 -1.14
N ARG A 13 -4.07 -16.08 -1.26
CA ARG A 13 -4.80 -15.12 -0.42
C ARG A 13 -6.31 -15.28 -0.54
N CYS A 14 -6.84 -15.38 -1.76
CA CYS A 14 -8.28 -15.58 -1.98
C CYS A 14 -8.79 -16.88 -1.33
N VAL A 15 -8.09 -18.00 -1.54
CA VAL A 15 -8.46 -19.30 -0.97
C VAL A 15 -8.43 -19.26 0.56
N ILE A 16 -7.37 -18.69 1.14
CA ILE A 16 -7.22 -18.59 2.59
C ILE A 16 -8.31 -17.69 3.17
N HIS A 17 -8.62 -16.56 2.55
CA HIS A 17 -9.74 -15.72 2.95
C HIS A 17 -11.07 -16.48 2.94
N GLY A 18 -11.33 -17.23 1.85
CA GLY A 18 -12.51 -18.08 1.70
C GLY A 18 -12.66 -19.12 2.82
N VAL A 19 -11.55 -19.67 3.31
CA VAL A 19 -11.55 -20.62 4.44
C VAL A 19 -11.67 -19.89 5.77
N LEU A 20 -10.85 -18.87 6.04
CA LEU A 20 -10.74 -18.26 7.36
C LEU A 20 -12.03 -17.58 7.83
N LYS A 21 -12.82 -17.00 6.91
CA LYS A 21 -14.11 -16.38 7.25
C LYS A 21 -15.11 -17.33 7.91
N ASP A 22 -14.97 -18.64 7.70
CA ASP A 22 -15.81 -19.67 8.33
C ASP A 22 -15.33 -20.03 9.75
N PHE A 23 -14.08 -19.67 10.11
CA PHE A 23 -13.45 -20.09 11.37
C PHE A 23 -13.20 -18.93 12.34
N LEU A 24 -12.99 -17.73 11.82
CA LEU A 24 -12.54 -16.57 12.58
C LEU A 24 -13.51 -15.38 12.41
N PRO A 25 -13.70 -14.56 13.45
CA PRO A 25 -14.28 -13.22 13.33
C PRO A 25 -13.58 -12.38 12.26
N THR A 26 -14.28 -11.36 11.75
CA THR A 26 -13.76 -10.49 10.69
C THR A 26 -12.41 -9.87 11.02
N ASP A 27 -12.30 -9.29 12.21
CA ASP A 27 -11.11 -8.56 12.64
C ASP A 27 -9.87 -9.47 12.74
N GLU A 28 -10.06 -10.66 13.29
CA GLU A 28 -9.00 -11.66 13.47
C GLU A 28 -8.57 -12.27 12.12
N HIS A 29 -9.51 -12.57 11.22
CA HIS A 29 -9.11 -13.11 9.92
C HIS A 29 -8.39 -12.08 9.06
N MET A 30 -8.75 -10.79 9.14
CA MET A 30 -8.04 -9.75 8.40
C MET A 30 -6.61 -9.59 8.92
N GLN A 31 -6.40 -9.68 10.23
CA GLN A 31 -5.05 -9.70 10.82
C GLN A 31 -4.24 -10.90 10.32
N VAL A 32 -4.84 -12.09 10.28
CA VAL A 32 -4.18 -13.30 9.74
C VAL A 32 -3.80 -13.15 8.27
N LEU A 33 -4.66 -12.54 7.44
CA LEU A 33 -4.34 -12.31 6.03
C LEU A 33 -3.17 -11.33 5.85
N TRP A 34 -2.99 -10.37 6.76
CA TRP A 34 -1.81 -9.51 6.76
C TRP A 34 -0.53 -10.26 7.14
N VAL A 35 -0.59 -11.21 8.08
CA VAL A 35 0.54 -12.10 8.39
C VAL A 35 0.88 -12.95 7.16
N LEU A 36 -0.13 -13.50 6.47
CA LEU A 36 0.07 -14.22 5.22
C LEU A 36 0.84 -13.39 4.19
N GLU A 37 0.42 -12.15 3.97
CA GLU A 37 1.05 -11.26 2.98
C GLU A 37 2.49 -10.90 3.37
N LYS A 38 2.72 -10.54 4.63
CA LYS A 38 4.03 -10.08 5.09
C LYS A 38 5.06 -11.20 5.15
N GLU A 39 4.66 -12.37 5.66
CA GLU A 39 5.62 -13.44 5.97
C GLU A 39 5.68 -14.52 4.88
N TYR A 40 4.62 -14.70 4.10
CA TYR A 40 4.50 -15.86 3.21
C TYR A 40 4.26 -15.52 1.72
N SER A 41 4.14 -14.24 1.34
CA SER A 41 3.91 -13.83 -0.06
C SER A 41 5.00 -14.32 -1.01
N GLN A 42 6.26 -14.24 -0.58
CA GLN A 42 7.43 -14.66 -1.36
C GLN A 42 7.65 -16.19 -1.37
N HIS A 43 6.96 -16.93 -0.51
CA HIS A 43 7.14 -18.38 -0.42
C HIS A 43 6.43 -19.07 -1.59
N ILE A 44 7.13 -19.95 -2.30
CA ILE A 44 6.57 -20.79 -3.38
C ILE A 44 5.49 -21.76 -2.84
N SER A 45 5.60 -22.15 -1.57
CA SER A 45 4.64 -23.00 -0.88
C SER A 45 4.32 -22.46 0.51
N LEU A 46 3.10 -22.71 0.98
CA LEU A 46 2.70 -22.32 2.33
C LEU A 46 2.99 -23.46 3.32
N PRO A 47 3.85 -23.27 4.34
CA PRO A 47 4.00 -24.24 5.42
C PRO A 47 2.75 -24.21 6.31
N ILE A 48 1.70 -24.93 5.90
CA ILE A 48 0.35 -24.87 6.52
C ILE A 48 0.37 -25.04 8.04
N LEU A 49 1.21 -25.94 8.58
CA LEU A 49 1.27 -26.16 10.03
C LEU A 49 1.80 -24.93 10.78
N GLU A 50 2.88 -24.35 10.28
CA GLU A 50 3.49 -23.14 10.85
C GLU A 50 2.54 -21.94 10.72
N PHE A 51 1.90 -21.78 9.55
CA PHE A 51 0.91 -20.74 9.35
C PHE A 51 -0.28 -20.88 10.33
N ILE A 52 -0.73 -22.10 10.62
CA ILE A 52 -1.79 -22.33 11.62
C ILE A 52 -1.30 -22.04 13.04
N ASP A 53 -0.03 -22.27 13.35
CA ASP A 53 0.54 -21.86 14.63
C ASP A 53 0.52 -20.32 14.77
N GLN A 54 0.80 -19.57 13.71
CA GLN A 54 0.62 -18.11 13.69
C GLN A 54 -0.84 -17.69 13.90
N ILE A 55 -1.79 -18.41 13.30
CA ILE A 55 -3.22 -18.14 13.52
C ILE A 55 -3.59 -18.33 15.00
N GLU A 56 -3.06 -19.37 15.67
CA GLU A 56 -3.34 -19.64 17.09
C GLU A 56 -2.83 -18.50 18.01
N HIS A 57 -1.77 -17.79 17.61
CA HIS A 57 -1.27 -16.61 18.34
C HIS A 57 -2.22 -15.41 18.25
N ILE A 58 -2.96 -15.27 17.14
CA ILE A 58 -3.94 -14.19 16.94
C ILE A 58 -5.29 -14.58 17.53
N SER A 59 -5.75 -15.80 17.27
CA SER A 59 -7.04 -16.33 17.70
C SER A 59 -6.90 -17.77 18.18
N PRO A 60 -7.25 -18.08 19.45
CA PRO A 60 -7.20 -19.44 19.95
C PRO A 60 -8.21 -20.34 19.19
N LEU A 61 -7.69 -21.24 18.35
CA LEU A 61 -8.52 -22.17 17.56
C LEU A 61 -9.01 -23.32 18.43
N GLY A 62 -8.22 -23.71 19.45
CA GLY A 62 -8.52 -24.82 20.34
C GLY A 62 -8.80 -26.10 19.56
N GLY A 63 -9.96 -26.73 19.82
CA GLY A 63 -10.37 -27.97 19.14
C GLY A 63 -10.60 -27.84 17.63
N ARG A 64 -10.71 -26.62 17.09
CA ARG A 64 -10.96 -26.37 15.66
C ARG A 64 -9.69 -26.42 14.80
N LYS A 65 -8.50 -26.43 15.41
CA LYS A 65 -7.20 -26.44 14.72
C LYS A 65 -7.08 -27.54 13.66
N LYS A 66 -7.52 -28.76 14.00
CA LYS A 66 -7.51 -29.89 13.05
C LYS A 66 -8.42 -29.64 11.85
N GLN A 67 -9.64 -29.14 12.10
CA GLN A 67 -10.61 -28.88 11.03
C GLN A 67 -10.12 -27.78 10.09
N LEU A 68 -9.54 -26.71 10.64
CA LEU A 68 -8.95 -25.64 9.85
C LEU A 68 -7.81 -26.17 8.97
N ARG A 69 -6.89 -26.95 9.55
CA ARG A 69 -5.79 -27.59 8.80
C ARG A 69 -6.29 -28.44 7.64
N ASP A 70 -7.24 -29.32 7.92
CA ASP A 70 -7.77 -30.24 6.93
C ASP A 70 -8.47 -29.46 5.80
N ARG A 71 -9.19 -28.37 6.13
CA ARG A 71 -9.85 -27.52 5.13
C ARG A 71 -8.87 -26.66 4.33
N LEU A 72 -7.87 -26.03 4.96
CA LEU A 72 -6.82 -25.30 4.24
C LEU A 72 -6.07 -26.20 3.28
N THR A 73 -5.70 -27.40 3.73
CA THR A 73 -5.01 -28.39 2.87
C THR A 73 -5.90 -28.81 1.70
N LYS A 74 -7.20 -28.95 1.92
CA LYS A 74 -8.12 -29.28 0.84
C LYS A 74 -8.24 -28.13 -0.16
N GLU A 75 -8.58 -26.93 0.30
CA GLU A 75 -8.89 -25.83 -0.62
C GLU A 75 -7.64 -25.30 -1.34
N LEU A 76 -6.48 -25.24 -0.68
CA LEU A 76 -5.24 -24.77 -1.33
C LEU A 76 -4.75 -25.67 -2.47
N TYR A 77 -5.00 -26.99 -2.36
CA TYR A 77 -4.49 -27.97 -3.34
C TYR A 77 -5.54 -28.42 -4.35
N PHE A 78 -6.83 -28.26 -4.04
CA PHE A 78 -7.92 -28.82 -4.85
C PHE A 78 -9.00 -27.82 -5.23
N SER A 79 -8.98 -26.56 -4.77
CA SER A 79 -9.94 -25.56 -5.26
C SER A 79 -9.64 -25.17 -6.71
N GLU A 80 -10.67 -25.15 -7.54
CA GLU A 80 -10.62 -24.64 -8.91
C GLU A 80 -10.97 -23.14 -8.98
N ASP A 81 -11.74 -22.66 -8.00
CA ASP A 81 -12.18 -21.26 -7.90
C ASP A 81 -11.55 -20.62 -6.65
N PRO A 82 -10.57 -19.71 -6.81
CA PRO A 82 -9.95 -19.04 -5.68
C PRO A 82 -10.92 -18.07 -4.97
N GLY A 83 -12.00 -17.64 -5.62
CA GLY A 83 -12.88 -16.58 -5.13
C GLY A 83 -12.34 -15.17 -5.34
N GLU A 84 -13.02 -14.19 -4.76
CA GLU A 84 -12.66 -12.76 -4.84
C GLU A 84 -11.42 -12.43 -3.99
N ASP A 85 -10.56 -11.54 -4.51
CA ASP A 85 -9.37 -11.08 -3.79
C ASP A 85 -9.77 -10.12 -2.66
N PRO A 86 -9.47 -10.45 -1.39
CA PRO A 86 -9.78 -9.59 -0.25
C PRO A 86 -8.88 -8.35 -0.14
N TRP A 87 -7.96 -8.09 -1.07
CA TRP A 87 -6.96 -7.02 -0.96
C TRP A 87 -7.56 -5.65 -0.56
N GLU A 88 -8.56 -5.18 -1.29
CA GLU A 88 -9.20 -3.89 -0.98
C GLU A 88 -9.82 -3.87 0.42
N ALA A 89 -10.41 -5.00 0.84
CA ALA A 89 -10.99 -5.14 2.17
C ALA A 89 -9.91 -5.14 3.26
N MET A 90 -8.76 -5.77 3.01
CA MET A 90 -7.61 -5.77 3.91
C MET A 90 -7.04 -4.38 4.09
N VAL A 91 -6.83 -3.63 3.01
CA VAL A 91 -6.31 -2.25 3.05
C VAL A 91 -7.27 -1.34 3.79
N ARG A 92 -8.58 -1.41 3.47
CA ARG A 92 -9.59 -0.65 4.18
C ARG A 92 -9.62 -0.96 5.68
N TYR A 93 -9.51 -2.23 6.04
CA TYR A 93 -9.45 -2.65 7.45
C TYR A 93 -8.23 -2.07 8.16
N LYS A 94 -7.03 -2.14 7.55
CA LYS A 94 -5.80 -1.58 8.10
C LYS A 94 -5.95 -0.08 8.39
N ARG A 95 -6.46 0.68 7.44
CA ARG A 95 -6.71 2.12 7.58
C ARG A 95 -7.68 2.45 8.72
N ILE A 96 -8.77 1.67 8.86
CA ILE A 96 -9.72 1.88 9.97
C ILE A 96 -9.06 1.56 11.31
N ALA A 97 -8.28 0.49 11.40
CA ALA A 97 -7.58 0.10 12.62
C ALA A 97 -6.57 1.17 13.07
N GLU A 98 -5.82 1.76 12.12
CA GLU A 98 -4.89 2.87 12.38
C GLU A 98 -5.62 4.12 12.91
N LEU A 99 -6.74 4.49 12.28
CA LEU A 99 -7.56 5.62 12.75
C LEU A 99 -8.14 5.39 14.15
N GLN A 100 -8.50 4.15 14.48
CA GLN A 100 -8.97 3.80 15.82
C GLN A 100 -7.83 3.84 16.85
N TYR A 101 -6.63 3.39 16.48
CA TYR A 101 -5.45 3.46 17.34
C TYR A 101 -5.09 4.92 17.68
N ILE A 102 -5.09 5.81 16.69
CA ILE A 102 -4.85 7.25 16.89
C ILE A 102 -5.86 7.85 17.88
N LYS A 103 -7.15 7.47 17.78
CA LYS A 103 -8.19 7.94 18.71
C LYS A 103 -8.04 7.41 20.14
N GLN A 104 -7.35 6.29 20.33
CA GLN A 104 -7.13 5.67 21.64
C GLN A 104 -5.84 6.13 22.31
N GLN A 105 -4.93 6.76 21.58
CA GLN A 105 -3.75 7.35 22.19
C GLN A 105 -4.19 8.44 23.19
N PRO A 106 -3.66 8.44 24.42
CA PRO A 106 -3.86 9.55 25.35
C PRO A 106 -3.49 10.85 24.63
N PRO A 107 -4.30 11.92 24.77
CA PRO A 107 -3.93 13.21 24.19
C PRO A 107 -2.51 13.53 24.65
N GLU A 108 -1.64 13.79 23.67
CA GLU A 108 -0.24 14.11 23.93
C GLU A 108 -0.20 15.19 25.03
N PRO A 109 0.58 14.99 26.10
CA PRO A 109 0.58 15.92 27.23
C PRO A 109 0.85 17.31 26.68
N ALA A 110 -0.14 18.20 26.86
CA ALA A 110 -0.09 19.55 26.34
C ALA A 110 1.29 20.15 26.65
N LEU A 111 2.01 20.53 25.59
CA LEU A 111 3.25 21.27 25.73
C LEU A 111 2.99 22.44 26.70
N PRO A 112 3.93 22.73 27.63
CA PRO A 112 3.75 23.77 28.63
C PRO A 112 3.31 25.06 27.92
N GLU A 113 2.15 25.60 28.32
CA GLU A 113 1.55 26.79 27.72
C GLU A 113 2.64 27.85 27.53
N GLU A 114 2.95 28.18 26.27
CA GLU A 114 3.77 29.35 25.98
C GLU A 114 3.10 30.58 26.63
N PRO A 115 3.88 31.49 27.23
CA PRO A 115 3.33 32.61 27.99
C PRO A 115 2.41 33.45 27.11
N LYS A 116 1.11 33.42 27.44
CA LYS A 116 0.03 34.16 26.77
C LYS A 116 0.35 35.66 26.72
N ILE A 117 0.75 36.15 25.54
CA ILE A 117 0.67 37.57 25.21
C ILE A 117 -0.78 37.82 24.78
N ASN A 118 -1.56 38.50 25.63
CA ASN A 118 -2.90 38.98 25.28
C ASN A 118 -2.82 39.96 24.10
N PRO A 119 -3.66 39.76 23.07
CA PRO A 119 -4.56 40.83 22.70
C PRO A 119 -5.99 40.32 22.58
N ALA A 120 -6.90 41.06 23.21
CA ALA A 120 -8.33 40.90 23.05
C ALA A 120 -8.72 41.16 21.59
N ILE A 121 -9.25 40.14 20.91
CA ILE A 121 -10.06 40.31 19.70
C ILE A 121 -11.31 39.45 19.86
N ASP A 122 -12.43 40.14 19.85
CA ASP A 122 -13.80 39.65 19.86
C ASP A 122 -14.19 39.36 18.41
N LEU A 123 -14.39 38.10 18.04
CA LEU A 123 -15.01 37.72 16.78
C LEU A 123 -15.74 36.38 16.93
N ALA A 124 -17.07 36.46 16.81
CA ALA A 124 -17.95 35.33 16.65
C ALA A 124 -17.75 34.72 15.26
N GLU A 125 -16.96 33.65 15.17
CA GLU A 125 -16.83 32.83 13.96
C GLU A 125 -17.71 31.58 14.08
N THR A 126 -18.56 31.42 13.06
CA THR A 126 -19.30 30.21 12.75
C THR A 126 -18.33 29.06 12.54
N ILE A 127 -18.43 28.03 13.39
CA ILE A 127 -17.67 26.79 13.26
C ILE A 127 -18.18 26.06 12.02
N ASP A 128 -17.50 26.25 10.89
CA ASP A 128 -17.61 25.39 9.72
C ASP A 128 -17.00 24.05 10.11
N VAL A 129 -17.82 23.01 10.22
CA VAL A 129 -17.36 21.66 10.55
C VAL A 129 -16.66 21.12 9.31
N PRO A 130 -15.35 20.82 9.36
CA PRO A 130 -14.65 20.18 8.25
C PRO A 130 -15.38 18.88 7.91
N ILE A 131 -15.81 18.76 6.65
CA ILE A 131 -16.46 17.55 6.17
C ILE A 131 -15.36 16.47 6.14
N LEU A 132 -15.63 15.33 6.78
CA LEU A 132 -14.75 14.14 6.96
C LEU A 132 -14.13 13.55 5.67
N THR A 133 -14.36 14.18 4.52
CA THR A 133 -13.57 14.07 3.28
C THR A 133 -12.23 14.82 3.35
N ASP A 134 -11.79 15.21 4.56
CA ASP A 134 -10.50 15.83 4.85
C ASP A 134 -9.33 15.03 4.26
N MET A 135 -9.03 15.45 3.04
CA MET A 135 -7.74 15.77 2.45
C MET A 135 -6.70 14.66 2.51
N VAL A 136 -6.67 13.88 1.43
CA VAL A 136 -5.42 13.28 0.95
C VAL A 136 -4.37 14.40 0.97
N PRO A 137 -3.21 14.20 1.63
CA PRO A 137 -2.16 15.22 1.66
C PRO A 137 -1.83 15.69 0.25
N VAL A 138 -1.64 16.99 0.08
CA VAL A 138 -1.42 17.59 -1.24
C VAL A 138 -0.17 16.99 -1.91
N GLU A 139 0.83 16.65 -1.10
CA GLU A 139 2.07 15.98 -1.47
C GLU A 139 1.79 14.61 -2.10
N LEU A 140 0.86 13.85 -1.50
CA LEU A 140 0.46 12.53 -1.97
C LEU A 140 -0.36 12.59 -3.25
N LEU A 141 -1.16 13.63 -3.45
CA LEU A 141 -1.87 13.89 -4.70
C LEU A 141 -0.88 14.20 -5.83
N ILE A 142 0.06 15.10 -5.57
CA ILE A 142 1.12 15.48 -6.53
C ILE A 142 1.98 14.27 -6.89
N PHE A 143 2.42 13.49 -5.91
CA PHE A 143 3.15 12.24 -6.13
C PHE A 143 2.35 11.22 -6.94
N SER A 144 1.07 11.02 -6.61
CA SER A 144 0.22 10.06 -7.32
C SER A 144 0.04 10.43 -8.79
N GLU A 145 -0.20 11.71 -9.10
CA GLU A 145 -0.29 12.20 -10.47
C GLU A 145 1.06 12.09 -11.20
N MET A 146 2.17 12.43 -10.52
CA MET A 146 3.53 12.24 -11.04
C MET A 146 3.77 10.78 -11.48
N MET A 147 3.41 9.80 -10.63
CA MET A 147 3.55 8.38 -10.93
C MET A 147 2.65 7.92 -12.07
N LYS A 148 1.41 8.42 -12.18
CA LYS A 148 0.51 8.15 -13.31
C LYS A 148 1.10 8.64 -14.64
N HIS A 149 1.61 9.87 -14.65
CA HIS A 149 2.26 10.45 -15.84
C HIS A 149 3.50 9.66 -16.23
N LEU A 150 4.38 9.35 -15.27
CA LEU A 150 5.57 8.52 -15.49
C LEU A 150 5.20 7.16 -16.07
N ASN A 151 4.23 6.47 -15.47
CA ASN A 151 3.78 5.15 -15.92
C ASN A 151 3.30 5.19 -17.38
N ARG A 152 2.45 6.17 -17.71
CA ARG A 152 1.96 6.37 -19.09
C ARG A 152 3.10 6.64 -20.07
N HIS A 153 4.05 7.50 -19.71
CA HIS A 153 5.17 7.84 -20.58
C HIS A 153 6.15 6.68 -20.77
N TYR A 154 6.43 5.94 -19.70
CA TYR A 154 7.25 4.73 -19.76
C TYR A 154 6.58 3.61 -20.55
N ASP A 155 5.26 3.42 -20.45
CA ASP A 155 4.59 2.38 -21.23
C ASP A 155 4.72 2.64 -22.75
N ILE A 156 4.51 3.89 -23.15
CA ILE A 156 4.69 4.34 -24.54
C ILE A 156 6.16 4.19 -24.97
N ALA A 157 7.11 4.71 -24.19
CA ALA A 157 8.53 4.71 -24.55
C ALA A 157 9.12 3.29 -24.57
N ALA A 158 8.69 2.43 -23.65
CA ALA A 158 9.10 1.05 -23.53
C ALA A 158 8.37 0.13 -24.53
N LYS A 159 7.49 0.63 -25.39
CA LYS A 159 6.77 -0.15 -26.42
C LYS A 159 6.03 -1.36 -25.83
N GLY A 160 5.39 -1.17 -24.67
CA GLY A 160 4.62 -2.22 -23.98
C GLY A 160 5.44 -3.16 -23.10
N TYR A 161 6.73 -2.87 -22.83
CA TYR A 161 7.53 -3.60 -21.85
C TYR A 161 7.42 -3.03 -20.42
N ILE A 162 6.30 -2.38 -20.06
CA ILE A 162 6.09 -1.77 -18.74
C ILE A 162 6.17 -2.76 -17.58
N GLN A 163 5.91 -4.05 -17.82
CA GLN A 163 6.08 -5.10 -16.80
C GLN A 163 7.54 -5.22 -16.31
N LYS A 164 8.52 -4.86 -17.14
CA LYS A 164 9.93 -4.81 -16.72
C LYS A 164 10.21 -3.66 -15.75
N TYR A 165 9.48 -2.55 -15.90
CA TYR A 165 9.53 -1.43 -14.97
C TYR A 165 9.01 -1.83 -13.60
N TYR A 166 7.83 -2.47 -13.53
CA TYR A 166 7.28 -2.95 -12.26
C TYR A 166 8.18 -3.99 -11.58
N GLY A 167 8.70 -4.95 -12.36
CA GLY A 167 9.66 -5.93 -11.83
C GLY A 167 10.95 -5.28 -11.31
N PHE A 168 11.44 -4.24 -11.97
CA PHE A 168 12.60 -3.48 -11.50
C PHE A 168 12.29 -2.75 -10.19
N LEU A 169 11.19 -2.00 -10.11
CA LEU A 169 10.79 -1.30 -8.90
C LEU A 169 10.67 -2.25 -7.70
N ILE A 170 10.09 -3.43 -7.92
CA ILE A 170 9.96 -4.45 -6.86
C ILE A 170 11.31 -5.00 -6.41
N ASN A 171 12.26 -5.19 -7.32
CA ASN A 171 13.57 -5.74 -6.99
C ASN A 171 14.49 -4.71 -6.32
N GLU A 172 14.39 -3.44 -6.69
CA GLU A 172 15.28 -2.37 -6.23
C GLU A 172 14.78 -1.65 -4.97
N MET A 173 13.54 -1.89 -4.51
CA MET A 173 13.00 -1.22 -3.32
C MET A 173 13.85 -1.43 -2.06
N SER A 174 14.52 -2.59 -1.95
CA SER A 174 15.39 -2.91 -0.82
C SER A 174 16.66 -2.04 -0.74
N GLU A 175 17.08 -1.47 -1.88
CA GLU A 175 18.27 -0.61 -1.97
C GLU A 175 17.97 0.84 -1.58
N VAL A 176 16.71 1.28 -1.67
CA VAL A 176 16.28 2.66 -1.35
C VAL A 176 15.65 2.83 0.03
N ALA A 177 15.74 1.81 0.88
CA ALA A 177 15.37 1.85 2.29
C ALA A 177 13.99 2.50 2.54
N LEU A 178 12.97 2.06 1.79
CA LEU A 178 11.60 2.49 2.01
C LEU A 178 11.10 2.06 3.39
N SER A 179 10.16 2.83 3.94
CA SER A 179 9.38 2.37 5.07
C SER A 179 8.55 1.13 4.68
N PRO A 180 8.15 0.27 5.65
CA PRO A 180 7.26 -0.86 5.37
C PRO A 180 5.94 -0.45 4.70
N GLU A 181 5.43 0.75 5.01
CA GLU A 181 4.26 1.34 4.38
C GLU A 181 4.53 1.72 2.92
N GLY A 182 5.68 2.34 2.63
CA GLY A 182 6.12 2.67 1.28
C GLY A 182 6.32 1.43 0.40
N GLU A 183 6.97 0.39 0.93
CA GLU A 183 7.15 -0.90 0.23
C GLU A 183 5.80 -1.56 -0.11
N ALA A 184 4.87 -1.60 0.85
CA ALA A 184 3.55 -2.17 0.65
C ALA A 184 2.75 -1.39 -0.39
N ALA A 185 2.78 -0.05 -0.34
CA ALA A 185 2.08 0.81 -1.28
C ALA A 185 2.64 0.68 -2.71
N LEU A 186 3.97 0.71 -2.87
CA LEU A 186 4.62 0.52 -4.16
C LEU A 186 4.32 -0.88 -4.74
N THR A 187 4.40 -1.92 -3.91
CA THR A 187 4.08 -3.30 -4.32
C THR A 187 2.64 -3.41 -4.80
N ALA A 188 1.69 -2.83 -4.05
CA ALA A 188 0.29 -2.81 -4.42
C ALA A 188 0.07 -2.10 -5.77
N TRP A 189 0.72 -0.94 -5.95
CA TRP A 189 0.69 -0.16 -7.19
C TRP A 189 1.21 -0.96 -8.39
N CYS A 190 2.38 -1.60 -8.25
CA CYS A 190 2.97 -2.44 -9.29
C CYS A 190 2.11 -3.65 -9.64
N HIS A 191 1.53 -4.35 -8.66
CA HIS A 191 0.67 -5.50 -8.91
C HIS A 191 -0.64 -5.14 -9.63
N HIS A 192 -1.10 -3.89 -9.52
CA HIS A 192 -2.26 -3.38 -10.23
C HIS A 192 -1.89 -2.57 -11.48
N ASN A 193 -0.72 -2.85 -12.07
CA ASN A 193 -0.25 -2.19 -13.29
C ASN A 193 -0.26 -0.65 -13.23
N GLY A 194 -0.04 -0.10 -12.04
CA GLY A 194 -0.06 1.33 -11.78
C GLY A 194 -1.42 2.01 -11.90
N GLU A 195 -2.51 1.24 -11.86
CA GLU A 195 -3.89 1.76 -11.87
C GLU A 195 -4.41 2.13 -10.47
N LEU A 196 -3.80 1.60 -9.41
CA LEU A 196 -4.17 1.90 -8.03
C LEU A 196 -3.64 3.29 -7.62
N ASP A 197 -4.46 4.10 -6.96
CA ASP A 197 -3.97 5.32 -6.31
C ASP A 197 -3.22 4.99 -5.02
N PHE A 198 -2.25 5.84 -4.65
CA PHE A 198 -1.62 5.77 -3.32
C PHE A 198 -2.61 6.32 -2.29
N ILE A 199 -3.29 5.41 -1.58
CA ILE A 199 -4.37 5.74 -0.63
C ILE A 199 -3.91 5.79 0.83
N ASP A 200 -2.70 5.30 1.09
CA ASP A 200 -2.09 5.26 2.42
C ASP A 200 -1.08 6.41 2.57
N LEU A 201 -0.94 6.93 3.79
CA LEU A 201 0.02 7.97 4.11
C LEU A 201 1.45 7.39 4.04
N ILE A 202 2.07 7.49 2.87
CA ILE A 202 3.51 7.28 2.70
C ILE A 202 4.25 8.58 3.01
N SER A 203 5.47 8.46 3.52
CA SER A 203 6.27 9.65 3.86
C SER A 203 6.77 10.36 2.60
N GLU A 204 7.06 11.66 2.71
CA GLU A 204 7.69 12.43 1.61
C GLU A 204 9.02 11.82 1.17
N GLN A 205 9.79 11.28 2.12
CA GLN A 205 11.02 10.57 1.83
C GLN A 205 10.77 9.30 0.99
N ASP A 206 9.73 8.52 1.31
CA ASP A 206 9.36 7.35 0.51
C ASP A 206 8.92 7.77 -0.90
N MET A 207 8.12 8.84 -1.02
CA MET A 207 7.70 9.39 -2.32
C MET A 207 8.89 9.77 -3.18
N SER A 208 9.84 10.52 -2.62
CA SER A 208 11.08 10.91 -3.31
C SER A 208 11.93 9.69 -3.69
N ASN A 209 12.09 8.72 -2.78
CA ASN A 209 12.84 7.49 -3.05
C ASN A 209 12.21 6.66 -4.18
N ILE A 210 10.87 6.59 -4.23
CA ILE A 210 10.14 5.91 -5.31
C ILE A 210 10.37 6.61 -6.65
N LEU A 211 10.28 7.94 -6.70
CA LEU A 211 10.60 8.69 -7.93
C LEU A 211 12.06 8.48 -8.34
N HIS A 212 12.98 8.45 -7.38
CA HIS A 212 14.39 8.20 -7.65
C HIS A 212 14.63 6.83 -8.33
N ILE A 213 14.10 5.73 -7.79
CA ILE A 213 14.24 4.41 -8.44
C ILE A 213 13.56 4.37 -9.81
N SER A 214 12.43 5.07 -9.98
CA SER A 214 11.78 5.20 -11.26
C SER A 214 12.63 5.95 -12.27
N TYR A 215 13.38 6.96 -11.84
CA TYR A 215 14.34 7.69 -12.66
C TYR A 215 15.53 6.79 -13.06
N LEU A 216 16.09 6.05 -12.11
CA LEU A 216 17.19 5.10 -12.38
C LEU A 216 16.78 4.06 -13.42
N TRP A 217 15.60 3.47 -13.30
CA TRP A 217 15.08 2.54 -14.32
C TRP A 217 15.03 3.17 -15.70
N GLY A 218 14.51 4.40 -15.80
CA GLY A 218 14.45 5.12 -17.06
C GLY A 218 15.84 5.32 -17.65
N CYS A 219 16.81 5.74 -16.83
CA CYS A 219 18.18 5.96 -17.27
C CYS A 219 18.84 4.68 -17.80
N GLU A 220 18.64 3.55 -17.12
CA GLU A 220 19.17 2.27 -17.55
C GLU A 220 18.50 1.75 -18.82
N PHE A 221 17.19 1.89 -18.92
CA PHE A 221 16.40 1.26 -19.99
C PHE A 221 16.25 2.12 -21.25
N LEU A 222 16.05 3.43 -21.07
CA LEU A 222 15.78 4.40 -22.15
C LEU A 222 16.99 5.32 -22.41
N GLY A 223 17.91 5.43 -21.45
CA GLY A 223 19.03 6.35 -21.48
C GLY A 223 18.69 7.70 -20.83
N PRO A 224 19.68 8.36 -20.19
CA PRO A 224 19.43 9.53 -19.33
C PRO A 224 18.76 10.69 -20.05
N GLU A 225 19.19 11.01 -21.28
CA GLU A 225 18.60 12.11 -22.05
C GLU A 225 17.10 11.90 -22.33
N HIS A 226 16.67 10.64 -22.51
CA HIS A 226 15.25 10.35 -22.73
C HIS A 226 14.47 10.39 -21.43
N THR A 227 15.05 9.87 -20.35
CA THR A 227 14.48 9.95 -18.99
C THR A 227 14.26 11.39 -18.57
N ASP A 228 15.26 12.26 -18.75
CA ASP A 228 15.16 13.68 -18.39
C ASP A 228 14.01 14.36 -19.15
N LYS A 229 13.82 14.04 -20.44
CA LYS A 229 12.70 14.56 -21.23
C LYS A 229 11.34 14.07 -20.71
N ILE A 230 11.26 12.82 -20.29
CA ILE A 230 10.04 12.26 -19.68
C ILE A 230 9.76 12.97 -18.35
N TYR A 231 10.75 13.08 -17.46
CA TYR A 231 10.60 13.73 -16.16
C TYR A 231 10.21 15.20 -16.29
N ALA A 232 10.93 15.97 -17.12
CA ALA A 232 10.60 17.39 -17.34
C ALA A 232 9.17 17.57 -17.88
N ARG A 233 8.72 16.66 -18.75
CA ARG A 233 7.35 16.67 -19.25
C ARG A 233 6.34 16.35 -18.16
N CYS A 234 6.59 15.32 -17.37
CA CYS A 234 5.68 14.92 -16.30
C CYS A 234 5.59 16.02 -15.23
N VAL A 235 6.71 16.66 -14.86
CA VAL A 235 6.75 17.82 -13.97
C VAL A 235 5.86 18.93 -14.51
N HIS A 236 6.06 19.30 -15.78
CA HIS A 236 5.25 20.35 -16.41
C HIS A 236 3.75 20.03 -16.42
N GLU A 237 3.38 18.76 -16.64
CA GLU A 237 1.98 18.31 -16.63
C GLU A 237 1.38 18.38 -15.21
N VAL A 238 2.13 17.99 -14.17
CA VAL A 238 1.71 18.04 -12.76
C VAL A 238 1.66 19.47 -12.22
N GLU A 239 2.55 20.37 -12.66
CA GLU A 239 2.52 21.80 -12.33
C GLU A 239 1.24 22.51 -12.80
N GLN A 240 0.43 21.90 -13.68
CA GLN A 240 -0.86 22.45 -14.10
C GLN A 240 -1.99 22.20 -13.09
N LEU A 241 -1.75 21.39 -12.06
CA LEU A 241 -2.74 21.09 -11.03
C LEU A 241 -2.85 22.25 -10.02
N PRO A 242 -4.05 22.62 -9.56
CA PRO A 242 -4.21 23.62 -8.49
C PRO A 242 -3.42 23.28 -7.23
N GLU A 243 -3.33 21.99 -6.91
CA GLU A 243 -2.57 21.43 -5.79
C GLU A 243 -1.08 21.79 -5.84
N ALA A 244 -0.52 21.97 -7.04
CA ALA A 244 0.90 22.28 -7.22
C ALA A 244 1.26 23.71 -6.77
N GLU A 245 0.27 24.60 -6.57
CA GLU A 245 0.49 25.92 -5.96
C GLU A 245 0.91 25.80 -4.49
N HIS A 246 0.50 24.71 -3.82
CA HIS A 246 0.82 24.45 -2.42
C HIS A 246 2.02 23.53 -2.25
N PHE A 247 2.23 22.60 -3.19
CA PHE A 247 3.34 21.67 -3.15
C PHE A 247 3.84 21.36 -4.58
N PRO A 248 4.89 22.07 -5.05
CA PRO A 248 5.36 21.89 -6.41
C PRO A 248 6.05 20.52 -6.56
N PRO A 249 5.89 19.81 -7.70
CA PRO A 249 6.48 18.49 -7.91
C PRO A 249 8.02 18.47 -7.79
N SER A 250 8.68 19.63 -7.96
CA SER A 250 10.13 19.77 -7.76
C SER A 250 10.58 19.51 -6.32
N GLU A 251 9.69 19.55 -5.33
CA GLU A 251 10.05 19.23 -3.94
C GLU A 251 10.25 17.72 -3.71
N LEU A 252 9.76 16.86 -4.62
CA LEU A 252 9.95 15.41 -4.53
C LEU A 252 11.16 14.88 -5.31
N LEU A 253 11.82 15.72 -6.13
CA LEU A 253 12.85 15.34 -7.11
C LEU A 253 14.28 15.62 -6.67
#